data_AF-A0A9X3H615-F1
#
_entry.id   AF-A0A9X3H615-F1
#
_cell.length_a   1.000
_cell.length_b   1.000
_cell.length_c   1.000
_cell.angle_alpha   90.00
_cell.angle_beta   90.00
_cell.angle_gamma   90.00
#
_symmetry.space_group_name_H-M   'P 1'
#
loop_
_entity.id
_entity.type
_entity.pdbx_description
1 polymer ?
#
loop_
_entity_poly.entity_id
_entity_poly.type
_entity_poly.pdbx_seq_one_letter_code
_entity_poly.pdbx_strand_id
1 'polypeptide(L)' 'MLDTTTYLLTQQNAAGPMLRQEEPPLIDLTDSDAGGVNPSLGATIGGVISLGLIVAAGTYLALAI' A
#
# COMPACT_ATOMS: atom_id res chain seq x y z
N MET A 1 -14.73 12.01 16.06
CA MET A 1 -15.37 12.45 17.32
C MET A 1 -16.10 11.26 17.90
N LEU A 2 -15.74 10.82 19.11
CA LEU A 2 -16.41 9.72 19.81
C LEU A 2 -17.72 10.26 20.41
N ASP A 3 -18.87 9.71 20.02
CA ASP A 3 -20.16 10.08 20.60
C ASP A 3 -20.22 9.56 22.05
N THR A 4 -20.07 10.49 23.00
CA THR A 4 -20.03 10.21 24.44
C THR A 4 -21.33 9.58 24.95
N THR A 5 -22.45 9.80 24.26
CA THR A 5 -23.75 9.20 24.57
C THR A 5 -23.72 7.69 24.35
N THR A 6 -23.21 7.26 23.20
CA THR A 6 -23.08 5.85 22.84
C THR A 6 -22.03 5.14 23.72
N TYR A 7 -20.97 5.85 24.10
CA TYR A 7 -19.94 5.33 25.01
C TYR A 7 -20.51 5.03 26.40
N LEU A 8 -21.29 5.93 26.98
CA LEU A 8 -21.91 5.73 28.30
C LEU A 8 -22.97 4.62 28.28
N LEU A 9 -23.73 4.49 27.19
CA LEU A 9 -24.78 3.47 27.05
C LEU A 9 -24.21 2.05 26.91
N THR A 10 -23.05 1.90 26.28
CA THR A 10 -22.41 0.59 26.06
C THR A 10 -21.39 0.20 27.13
N GLN A 11 -21.05 1.11 28.06
CA GLN A 11 -20.09 0.87 29.14
C GLN A 11 -20.50 -0.28 30.08
N GLN A 12 -21.80 -0.54 30.22
CA GLN A 12 -22.35 -1.57 31.10
C GLN A 12 -22.52 -2.93 30.40
N ASN A 13 -22.18 -3.04 29.12
CA ASN A 13 -22.23 -4.30 28.40
C ASN A 13 -21.04 -5.20 28.85
N ALA A 14 -21.32 -6.47 29.16
CA ALA A 14 -20.29 -7.44 29.56
C ALA A 14 -19.22 -7.66 28.47
N ALA A 15 -19.53 -7.32 27.22
CA ALA A 15 -18.59 -7.32 26.09
C ALA A 15 -17.69 -6.07 26.00
N GLY A 16 -17.79 -5.13 26.95
CA GLY A 16 -17.08 -3.85 26.92
C GLY A 16 -17.71 -2.83 25.97
N PRO A 17 -17.18 -1.58 25.96
CA PRO A 17 -17.66 -0.54 25.05
C PRO A 17 -17.46 -1.00 23.61
N MET A 18 -18.51 -0.85 22.77
CA MET A 18 -18.42 -1.18 21.35
C MET A 18 -17.51 -0.17 20.65
N LEU A 19 -16.21 -0.45 20.67
CA LEU A 19 -15.26 0.19 19.78
C LEU A 19 -15.60 -0.30 18.38
N ARG A 20 -16.36 0.49 17.61
CA ARG A 20 -16.43 0.29 16.17
C ARG A 20 -14.99 0.35 15.68
N GLN A 21 -14.49 -0.76 15.17
CA GLN A 21 -13.23 -0.80 14.44
C GLN A 21 -13.36 0.27 13.36
N GLU A 22 -12.52 1.31 13.43
CA GLU A 22 -12.46 2.30 12.37
C GLU A 22 -12.23 1.53 11.07
N GLU A 23 -13.14 1.70 10.12
CA GLU A 23 -12.97 1.19 8.76
C GLU A 23 -11.57 1.61 8.31
N PRO A 24 -10.71 0.68 7.86
CA PRO A 24 -9.37 1.04 7.43
C PRO A 24 -9.50 2.16 6.39
N PRO A 25 -8.73 3.26 6.51
CA PRO A 25 -8.80 4.32 5.54
C PRO A 25 -8.56 3.72 4.16
N LEU A 26 -9.49 3.96 3.24
CA LEU A 26 -9.39 3.50 1.87
C LEU A 26 -8.11 4.13 1.30
N ILE A 27 -7.08 3.31 1.09
CA ILE A 27 -5.82 3.78 0.51
C ILE A 27 -6.13 4.09 -0.95
N ASP A 28 -6.25 5.37 -1.26
CA ASP A 28 -6.39 5.83 -2.63
C ASP A 28 -5.04 5.68 -3.34
N LEU A 29 -4.93 4.63 -4.15
CA LEU A 29 -3.73 4.34 -4.93
C LEU A 29 -3.60 5.26 -6.16
N THR A 30 -4.60 6.09 -6.46
CA THR A 30 -4.57 6.95 -7.65
C THR A 30 -3.60 8.14 -7.55
N ASP A 31 -3.22 8.56 -6.34
CA ASP A 31 -2.20 9.60 -6.13
C ASP A 31 -0.76 9.07 -6.20
N SER A 32 -0.56 7.75 -6.31
CA SER A 32 0.80 7.17 -6.35
C SER A 32 1.51 7.35 -7.69
N ASP A 33 0.81 7.81 -8.73
CA ASP A 33 1.32 7.84 -10.11
C ASP A 33 1.35 9.25 -10.76
N ALA A 34 0.91 10.30 -10.05
CA ALA A 34 0.74 11.64 -10.63
C ALA A 34 1.57 12.76 -9.99
N GLY A 35 2.41 12.46 -9.00
CA GLY A 35 3.34 13.42 -8.41
C GLY A 35 4.76 13.18 -8.90
N GLY A 36 5.42 14.18 -9.48
CA GLY A 36 6.85 14.19 -9.81
C GLY A 36 7.75 14.10 -8.57
N VAL A 37 7.61 13.01 -7.82
CA VAL A 37 8.39 12.67 -6.64
C VAL A 37 9.61 11.92 -7.14
N ASN A 38 10.79 12.43 -6.81
CA ASN A 38 12.06 11.77 -7.09
C ASN A 38 11.93 10.26 -6.81
N PRO A 39 12.32 9.40 -7.76
CA PRO A 39 12.13 7.97 -7.61
C PRO A 39 12.78 7.53 -6.30
N SER A 40 12.03 6.80 -5.47
CA SER A 40 12.60 6.22 -4.26
C SER A 40 13.82 5.38 -4.64
N LEU A 41 14.80 5.26 -3.75
CA LEU A 41 15.98 4.42 -4.01
C LEU A 41 15.58 2.99 -4.40
N GLY A 42 14.48 2.48 -3.81
CA GLY A 42 13.89 1.19 -4.19
C GLY A 42 13.38 1.15 -5.63
N ALA A 43 12.66 2.19 -6.08
CA ALA A 43 12.18 2.28 -7.47
C ALA A 43 13.34 2.37 -8.47
N THR A 44 14.40 3.11 -8.12
CA THR A 44 15.61 3.24 -8.95
C THR A 44 16.34 1.91 -9.08
N ILE A 45 16.59 1.22 -7.97
CA ILE A 45 17.26 -0.08 -7.95
C ILE A 45 16.42 -1.13 -8.68
N GLY A 46 15.11 -1.16 -8.43
CA GLY A 46 14.17 -2.05 -9.11
C GLY A 46 14.17 -1.84 -10.63
N GLY A 47 14.19 -0.58 -11.08
CA GLY A 47 14.29 -0.23 -12.50
C GLY A 47 15.58 -0.73 -13.15
N VAL A 48 16.74 -0.55 -12.50
CA VAL A 48 18.03 -1.03 -13.03
C VAL A 48 18.07 -2.56 -13.14
N ILE A 49 17.58 -3.28 -12.13
CA ILE A 49 17.52 -4.75 -12.13
C ILE A 49 16.59 -5.24 -13.25
N SER A 50 15.41 -4.62 -13.38
CA SER A 50 14.44 -4.95 -14.42
C SER A 50 15.04 -4.77 -15.82
N LEU A 51 15.73 -3.66 -16.07
CA LEU A 51 16.40 -3.41 -17.34
C LEU A 51 17.47 -4.48 -17.65
N GLY A 52 18.27 -4.84 -16.64
CA GLY A 52 19.29 -5.88 -16.77
C GLY A 52 18.69 -7.25 -17.12
N LEU A 53 17.57 -7.61 -16.49
CA LEU A 53 16.87 -8.87 -16.78
C LEU A 53 16.31 -8.89 -18.20
N ILE A 54 15.75 -7.78 -18.68
CA ILE A 54 15.23 -7.69 -20.06
C ILE A 54 16.36 -7.90 -21.06
N VAL A 55 17.51 -7.24 -20.86
CA VAL A 55 18.67 -7.38 -21.75
C VAL A 55 19.20 -8.81 -21.72
N ALA A 56 19.37 -9.40 -20.54
CA ALA A 56 19.85 -10.76 -20.39
C ALA A 56 18.90 -11.80 -21.00
N ALA A 57 17.59 -11.62 -20.82
CA ALA A 57 16.60 -12.49 -21.43
C ALA A 57 16.61 -12.36 -22.97
N GLY A 58 16.72 -11.14 -23.49
CA GLY A 58 16.79 -10.87 -24.92
C GLY A 58 18.04 -11.47 -25.57
N THR A 59 19.21 -11.34 -24.93
CA THR A 59 20.46 -11.93 -25.45
C THR A 59 20.42 -13.45 -25.40
N TYR A 60 19.93 -14.04 -24.30
CA TYR A 60 19.75 -15.48 -24.22
C TYR A 60 18.86 -15.99 -25.34
N LEU A 61 17.71 -15.34 -25.57
CA LEU A 61 16.77 -15.75 -26.60
C LEU A 61 17.34 -15.57 -28.02
N ALA A 62 18.12 -14.51 -28.26
CA ALA A 62 18.81 -14.29 -29.54
C ALA A 62 19.91 -15.33 -29.80
N LEU A 63 20.58 -15.85 -28.76
CA LEU A 63 21.56 -16.93 -28.90
C LEU A 63 20.92 -18.32 -28.99
N ALA A 64 19.72 -18.48 -28.43
CA ALA A 64 19.02 -19.76 -28.39
C ALA A 64 18.31 -20.12 -29.71
N ILE A 65 18.05 -19.12 -30.56
CA ILE A 65 17.50 -19.28 -31.92
C ILE A 65 18.64 -19.51 -32.90
#